data_AF-A0A8H4W0J3-F1
#
_entry.id   AF-A0A8H4W0J3-F1
#
_cell.length_a   1.000
_cell.length_b   1.000
_cell.length_c   1.000
_cell.angle_alpha   90.00
_cell.angle_beta   90.00
_cell.angle_gamma   90.00
#
_symmetry.space_group_name_H-M   'P 1'
#
loop_
_entity.id
_entity.type
_entity.pdbx_description
1 polymer ?
#
loop_
_entity_poly.entity_id
_entity_poly.type
_entity_poly.pdbx_seq_one_letter_code
_entity_poly.pdbx_strand_id
1 'polypeptide(L)'
;MGISNSCLSRRLTQSRRAQKVGGFQTYAATNNKDPNHDIIVHCMGGHDDGDGFVSTTKDYKVATSFGKKKDGWVYYIDTSKNLSQYIDVKAWCKANGETNPIPKEKEFSSKGGIPWSNIVKWDKIEKNAVVSTETRISFDAGGGRSSRPSSSGKGSTKGSKSPKRSRAIQIRGATREEITDLDY
;
A
#
# COMPACT_ATOMS: atom_id res chain seq x y z
N MET A 1 -8.67 15.32 18.01
CA MET A 1 -7.93 15.35 16.74
C MET A 1 -7.32 13.98 16.52
N GLY A 2 -7.81 13.20 15.55
CA GLY A 2 -7.52 11.76 15.44
C GLY A 2 -6.60 11.45 14.26
N ILE A 3 -5.50 10.74 14.52
CA ILE A 3 -4.73 10.06 13.48
C ILE A 3 -5.64 8.98 12.88
N SER A 4 -5.83 8.97 11.56
CA SER A 4 -6.60 7.93 10.87
C SER A 4 -5.63 6.95 10.22
N ASN A 5 -5.77 5.67 10.51
CA ASN A 5 -4.70 4.68 10.35
C ASN A 5 -4.87 3.79 9.11
N SER A 6 -4.15 4.18 8.06
CA SER A 6 -3.45 3.34 7.09
C SER A 6 -4.05 3.07 5.73
N CYS A 7 -3.16 3.18 4.74
CA CYS A 7 -3.30 2.71 3.37
C CYS A 7 -2.41 1.46 3.21
N LEU A 8 -2.91 0.44 2.51
CA LEU A 8 -2.16 -0.78 2.27
C LEU A 8 -1.38 -0.73 0.96
N SER A 9 -0.15 -1.24 0.94
CA SER A 9 0.56 -1.35 -0.33
C SER A 9 1.60 -2.46 -0.44
N ARG A 10 1.65 -3.09 -1.63
CA ARG A 10 2.12 -4.48 -1.87
C ARG A 10 3.59 -4.66 -2.27
N ARG A 11 4.53 -3.72 -2.02
CA ARG A 11 5.97 -3.90 -2.40
C ARG A 11 6.96 -3.23 -1.45
N LEU A 12 8.14 -3.83 -1.30
CA LEU A 12 9.28 -3.45 -0.43
C LEU A 12 9.95 -2.07 -0.71
N THR A 13 9.37 -1.20 -1.55
CA THR A 13 9.92 0.11 -1.92
C THR A 13 8.91 1.27 -1.82
N GLN A 14 7.80 1.04 -1.11
CA GLN A 14 6.65 1.96 -1.08
C GLN A 14 6.94 3.32 -0.44
N SER A 15 7.65 3.40 0.68
CA SER A 15 7.99 4.71 1.29
C SER A 15 8.83 5.58 0.35
N ARG A 16 9.81 4.99 -0.33
CA ARG A 16 10.62 5.67 -1.35
C ARG A 16 9.82 6.10 -2.56
N ARG A 17 8.95 5.22 -3.06
CA ARG A 17 8.07 5.57 -4.19
C ARG A 17 7.13 6.69 -3.79
N ALA A 18 6.47 6.57 -2.65
CA ALA A 18 5.57 7.58 -2.12
C ALA A 18 6.30 8.91 -1.93
N GLN A 19 7.49 8.93 -1.33
CA GLN A 19 8.31 10.15 -1.24
C GLN A 19 8.62 10.73 -2.64
N LYS A 20 9.08 9.89 -3.57
CA LYS A 20 9.45 10.30 -4.93
C LYS A 20 8.28 10.91 -5.72
N VAL A 21 7.07 10.40 -5.54
CA VAL A 21 5.87 10.88 -6.24
C VAL A 21 5.04 11.85 -5.39
N GLY A 22 5.55 12.27 -4.23
CA GLY A 22 4.89 13.23 -3.35
C GLY A 22 3.71 12.68 -2.56
N GLY A 23 3.52 11.36 -2.45
CA GLY A 23 2.50 10.72 -1.63
C GLY A 23 1.97 9.38 -2.16
N PHE A 24 0.80 8.96 -1.66
CA PHE A 24 0.01 7.92 -2.29
C PHE A 24 -0.80 8.52 -3.43
N GLN A 25 -0.62 7.96 -4.62
CA GLN A 25 -1.37 8.31 -5.81
C GLN A 25 -2.51 7.31 -6.00
N THR A 26 -3.61 7.76 -6.62
CA THR A 26 -4.75 6.92 -6.98
C THR A 26 -4.38 5.95 -8.10
N TYR A 27 -5.21 4.95 -8.35
CA TYR A 27 -4.98 4.05 -9.48
C TYR A 27 -5.02 4.81 -10.81
N ALA A 28 -6.00 5.69 -11.01
CA ALA A 28 -6.07 6.54 -12.21
C ALA A 28 -4.78 7.35 -12.45
N ALA A 29 -4.30 8.04 -11.42
CA ALA A 29 -3.10 8.87 -11.52
C ALA A 29 -1.83 8.04 -11.84
N THR A 30 -1.71 6.84 -11.28
CA THR A 30 -0.54 5.97 -11.52
C THR A 30 -0.55 5.28 -12.89
N ASN A 31 -1.70 5.22 -13.56
CA ASN A 31 -1.88 4.53 -14.84
C ASN A 31 -2.30 5.48 -15.98
N ASN A 32 -2.26 6.81 -15.76
CA ASN A 32 -2.66 7.83 -16.75
C ASN A 32 -4.08 7.57 -17.32
N LYS A 33 -5.03 7.28 -16.43
CA LYS A 33 -6.46 7.14 -16.75
C LYS A 33 -7.23 8.35 -16.23
N ASP A 34 -8.37 8.63 -16.85
CA ASP A 34 -9.35 9.57 -16.30
C ASP A 34 -9.86 9.05 -14.94
N PRO A 35 -9.91 9.91 -13.91
CA PRO A 35 -10.27 9.46 -12.58
C PRO A 35 -11.79 9.28 -12.44
N ASN A 36 -12.22 8.04 -12.18
CA ASN A 36 -13.56 7.74 -11.69
C ASN A 36 -13.67 8.14 -10.21
N HIS A 37 -14.68 8.95 -9.92
CA HIS A 37 -14.95 9.50 -8.60
C HIS A 37 -16.23 8.98 -7.97
N ASP A 38 -16.75 7.85 -8.47
CA ASP A 38 -17.82 7.10 -7.84
C ASP A 38 -17.28 6.30 -6.65
N ILE A 39 -17.75 6.67 -5.45
CA ILE A 39 -17.32 6.06 -4.20
C ILE A 39 -17.84 4.64 -4.03
N ILE A 40 -19.00 4.28 -4.60
CA ILE A 40 -19.54 2.92 -4.52
C ILE A 40 -18.72 1.99 -5.41
N VAL A 41 -18.41 2.42 -6.65
CA VAL A 41 -17.52 1.68 -7.55
C VAL A 41 -16.13 1.47 -6.91
N HIS A 42 -15.60 2.51 -6.26
CA HIS A 42 -14.35 2.40 -5.49
C HIS A 42 -14.43 1.30 -4.41
N CYS A 43 -15.46 1.34 -3.55
CA CYS A 43 -15.62 0.38 -2.45
C CYS A 43 -15.85 -1.07 -2.94
N MET A 44 -16.31 -1.26 -4.18
CA MET A 44 -16.47 -2.57 -4.81
C MET A 44 -15.17 -3.08 -5.45
N GLY A 45 -14.08 -2.31 -5.42
CA GLY A 45 -12.78 -2.68 -6.00
C GLY A 45 -12.64 -2.36 -7.49
N GLY A 46 -13.38 -1.35 -8.00
CA GLY A 46 -13.41 -0.88 -9.40
C GLY A 46 -12.11 -0.24 -9.89
N HIS A 47 -10.97 -0.92 -9.72
CA HIS A 47 -9.67 -0.41 -10.10
C HIS A 47 -9.55 -0.23 -11.62
N ASP A 48 -10.19 -1.08 -12.43
CA ASP A 48 -10.05 -1.01 -13.89
C ASP A 48 -10.72 0.24 -14.50
N ASP A 49 -11.67 0.84 -13.79
CA ASP A 49 -12.42 2.03 -14.21
C ASP A 49 -11.70 3.35 -13.92
N GLY A 50 -10.41 3.30 -13.56
CA GLY A 50 -9.66 4.51 -13.24
C GLY A 50 -9.98 5.03 -11.85
N ASP A 51 -10.01 4.14 -10.85
CA ASP A 51 -10.31 4.51 -9.46
C ASP A 51 -9.49 5.74 -8.99
N GLY A 52 -10.23 6.81 -8.66
CA GLY A 52 -9.75 8.12 -8.24
C GLY A 52 -9.58 8.27 -6.73
N PHE A 53 -9.60 7.18 -5.96
CA PHE A 53 -9.47 7.20 -4.51
C PHE A 53 -8.26 6.41 -3.99
N VAL A 54 -7.93 6.67 -2.73
CA VAL A 54 -7.02 5.88 -1.91
C VAL A 54 -7.74 5.49 -0.64
N SER A 55 -8.00 4.19 -0.46
CA SER A 55 -8.64 3.65 0.74
C SER A 55 -7.73 3.73 1.96
N THR A 56 -8.35 4.06 3.08
CA THR A 56 -7.75 4.00 4.41
C THR A 56 -8.75 3.50 5.44
N THR A 57 -8.30 3.21 6.66
CA THR A 57 -9.19 2.86 7.78
C THR A 57 -8.79 3.62 9.05
N LYS A 58 -9.64 3.66 10.08
CA LYS A 58 -9.21 4.09 11.43
C LYS A 58 -8.71 2.93 12.28
N ASP A 59 -9.02 1.70 11.87
CA ASP A 59 -8.81 0.50 12.67
C ASP A 59 -7.49 -0.18 12.29
N TYR A 60 -6.50 -0.10 13.17
CA TYR A 60 -5.19 -0.71 12.96
C TYR A 60 -5.26 -2.25 12.80
N LYS A 61 -6.27 -2.91 13.39
CA LYS A 61 -6.43 -4.37 13.21
C LYS A 61 -6.92 -4.67 11.79
N VAL A 62 -7.83 -3.87 11.26
CA VAL A 62 -8.29 -3.96 9.88
C VAL A 62 -7.11 -3.72 8.93
N ALA A 63 -6.40 -2.62 9.12
CA ALA A 63 -5.17 -2.28 8.40
C ALA A 63 -4.15 -3.42 8.32
N THR A 64 -3.79 -3.96 9.49
CA THR A 64 -2.83 -5.07 9.56
C THR A 64 -3.39 -6.35 8.96
N SER A 65 -4.69 -6.63 9.05
CA SER A 65 -5.30 -7.84 8.45
C SER A 65 -5.09 -7.90 6.94
N PHE A 66 -5.08 -6.75 6.27
CA PHE A 66 -4.75 -6.64 4.87
C PHE A 66 -3.24 -6.84 4.61
N GLY A 67 -2.38 -6.31 5.48
CA GLY A 67 -0.92 -6.36 5.35
C GLY A 67 -0.33 -7.74 5.63
N LYS A 68 -0.97 -8.49 6.54
CA LYS A 68 -0.64 -9.85 6.96
C LYS A 68 -0.61 -10.85 5.81
N LYS A 69 -1.42 -10.64 4.77
CA LYS A 69 -1.54 -11.60 3.66
C LYS A 69 -0.26 -11.72 2.82
N LYS A 70 0.62 -10.70 2.78
CA LYS A 70 1.72 -10.63 1.79
C LYS A 70 2.97 -9.84 2.22
N ASP A 71 3.29 -9.78 3.52
CA ASP A 71 4.39 -8.96 4.07
C ASP A 71 4.30 -7.49 3.59
N GLY A 72 3.55 -6.67 4.32
CA GLY A 72 3.14 -5.33 3.89
C GLY A 72 3.71 -4.19 4.74
N TRP A 73 3.17 -3.00 4.49
CA TRP A 73 3.40 -1.82 5.32
C TRP A 73 2.07 -1.22 5.77
N VAL A 74 2.04 -0.68 6.98
CA VAL A 74 0.89 0.03 7.54
C VAL A 74 1.31 1.47 7.78
N TYR A 75 0.73 2.39 7.01
CA TYR A 75 1.05 3.81 7.09
C TYR A 75 0.17 4.54 8.12
N TYR A 76 0.68 5.60 8.73
CA TYR A 76 -0.09 6.44 9.63
C TYR A 76 -0.32 7.78 8.96
N ILE A 77 -1.59 8.14 8.78
CA ILE A 77 -1.99 9.33 8.03
C ILE A 77 -2.55 10.38 9.00
N ASP A 78 -1.95 11.56 8.95
CA ASP A 78 -2.43 12.75 9.61
C ASP A 78 -3.54 13.39 8.77
N THR A 79 -4.77 13.21 9.24
CA THR A 79 -5.99 13.72 8.59
C THR A 79 -6.37 15.12 9.06
N SER A 80 -5.63 15.70 10.02
CA SER A 80 -5.83 17.09 10.43
C SER A 80 -5.24 18.08 9.42
N LYS A 81 -4.29 17.61 8.58
CA LYS A 81 -3.75 18.35 7.46
C LYS A 81 -4.72 18.32 6.28
N ASN A 82 -4.56 19.28 5.37
CA ASN A 82 -5.40 19.44 4.19
C ASN A 82 -5.42 18.16 3.32
N LEU A 83 -6.42 17.31 3.55
CA LEU A 83 -6.85 16.25 2.65
C LEU A 83 -8.12 16.77 2.02
N SER A 84 -7.99 17.26 0.79
CA SER A 84 -9.04 18.05 0.12
C SER A 84 -10.39 17.34 0.10
N GLN A 85 -10.43 16.00 0.10
CA GLN A 85 -11.67 15.21 0.12
C GLN A 85 -11.45 13.84 0.79
N TYR A 86 -11.53 13.81 2.13
CA TYR A 86 -11.46 12.58 2.93
C TYR A 86 -12.86 12.16 3.39
N ILE A 87 -13.37 11.07 2.83
CA ILE A 87 -14.77 10.66 2.94
C ILE A 87 -14.89 9.49 3.93
N ASP A 88 -15.77 9.62 4.93
CA ASP A 88 -16.23 8.47 5.71
C ASP A 88 -17.27 7.70 4.87
N VAL A 89 -16.90 6.53 4.35
CA VAL A 89 -17.74 5.76 3.41
C VAL A 89 -19.07 5.39 4.05
N LYS A 90 -19.06 5.01 5.34
CA LYS A 90 -20.29 4.64 6.06
C LYS A 90 -21.22 5.85 6.20
N ALA A 91 -20.68 7.00 6.59
CA ALA A 91 -21.47 8.22 6.71
C ALA A 91 -22.01 8.69 5.35
N TRP A 92 -21.19 8.61 4.30
CA TRP A 92 -21.58 8.96 2.94
C TRP A 92 -22.72 8.06 2.44
N CYS A 93 -22.59 6.73 2.59
CA CYS A 93 -23.65 5.80 2.16
C CYS A 93 -24.97 6.09 2.88
N LYS A 94 -24.92 6.27 4.21
CA LYS A 94 -26.09 6.62 5.01
C LYS A 94 -26.76 7.93 4.54
N ALA A 95 -25.97 8.94 4.20
CA ALA A 95 -26.48 10.24 3.77
C ALA A 95 -27.12 10.20 2.37
N ASN A 96 -26.71 9.27 1.51
CA ASN A 96 -27.20 9.15 0.14
C ASN A 96 -28.23 8.02 -0.05
N GLY A 97 -28.63 7.33 1.02
CA GLY A 97 -29.55 6.19 0.92
C GLY A 97 -28.92 4.94 0.30
N GLU A 98 -27.59 4.88 0.26
CA GLU A 98 -26.82 3.78 -0.32
C GLU A 98 -26.47 2.72 0.72
N THR A 99 -26.27 1.48 0.27
CA THR A 99 -25.75 0.39 1.12
C THR A 99 -24.24 0.34 1.03
N ASN A 100 -23.54 0.48 2.17
CA ASN A 100 -22.10 0.29 2.19
C ASN A 100 -21.76 -1.17 1.85
N PRO A 101 -21.01 -1.46 0.78
CA PRO A 101 -20.74 -2.82 0.34
C PRO A 101 -19.81 -3.58 1.30
N ILE A 102 -18.93 -2.88 2.04
CA ILE A 102 -17.96 -3.50 2.93
C ILE A 102 -17.86 -2.78 4.29
N PRO A 103 -18.92 -2.81 5.12
CA PRO A 103 -19.00 -2.03 6.36
C PRO A 103 -17.97 -2.45 7.41
N LYS A 104 -17.43 -3.67 7.31
CA LYS A 104 -16.42 -4.22 8.23
C LYS A 104 -15.07 -3.52 8.13
N GLU A 105 -14.76 -2.90 6.99
CA GLU A 105 -13.46 -2.24 6.74
C GLU A 105 -13.37 -0.86 7.42
N LYS A 106 -14.52 -0.28 7.82
CA LYS A 106 -14.60 1.06 8.41
C LYS A 106 -13.82 2.06 7.57
N GLU A 107 -14.03 1.98 6.26
CA GLU A 107 -13.23 2.67 5.27
C GLU A 107 -13.42 4.19 5.32
N PHE A 108 -12.30 4.87 5.12
CA PHE A 108 -12.24 6.27 4.75
C PHE A 108 -11.47 6.39 3.43
N SER A 109 -12.01 7.11 2.45
CA SER A 109 -11.40 7.20 1.14
C SER A 109 -10.92 8.62 0.87
N SER A 110 -9.66 8.76 0.45
CA SER A 110 -9.07 10.05 0.06
C SER A 110 -9.16 10.21 -1.45
N LYS A 111 -9.97 11.16 -1.94
CA LYS A 111 -10.07 11.44 -3.38
C LYS A 111 -8.83 12.18 -3.85
N GLY A 112 -8.24 11.73 -4.96
CA GLY A 112 -7.06 12.34 -5.56
C GLY A 112 -5.72 11.99 -4.89
N GLY A 113 -5.72 11.11 -3.88
CA GLY A 113 -4.50 10.61 -3.23
C GLY A 113 -4.27 11.15 -1.83
N ILE A 114 -3.08 10.88 -1.28
CA ILE A 114 -2.66 11.30 0.06
C ILE A 114 -1.25 11.88 -0.04
N PRO A 115 -1.04 13.18 0.23
CA PRO A 115 0.29 13.80 0.14
C PRO A 115 1.31 13.20 1.11
N TRP A 116 2.59 13.24 0.74
CA TRP A 116 3.72 12.79 1.59
C TRP A 116 3.75 13.52 2.94
N SER A 117 3.38 14.80 2.96
CA SER A 117 3.27 15.63 4.18
C SER A 117 2.27 15.09 5.21
N ASN A 118 1.32 14.27 4.76
CA ASN A 118 0.29 13.68 5.60
C ASN A 118 0.71 12.31 6.14
N ILE A 119 1.74 11.69 5.59
CA ILE A 119 2.30 10.45 6.13
C ILE A 119 3.19 10.81 7.34
N VAL A 120 2.94 10.18 8.48
CA VAL A 120 3.66 10.47 9.74
C VAL A 120 4.72 9.42 10.01
N LYS A 121 4.36 8.15 9.86
CA LYS A 121 5.21 6.99 10.09
C LYS A 121 4.62 5.76 9.38
N TRP A 122 5.35 4.67 9.37
CA TRP A 122 4.86 3.39 8.88
C TRP A 122 5.49 2.22 9.64
N ASP A 123 4.71 1.14 9.77
CA ASP A 123 5.15 -0.14 10.30
C ASP A 123 5.34 -1.12 9.15
N LYS A 124 6.46 -1.84 9.14
CA LYS A 124 6.69 -3.01 8.28
C LYS A 124 6.12 -4.24 8.96
N ILE A 125 5.27 -4.97 8.24
CA ILE A 125 4.65 -6.20 8.72
C ILE A 125 5.29 -7.37 7.98
N GLU A 126 5.85 -8.32 8.70
CA GLU A 126 6.32 -9.60 8.15
C GLU A 126 5.80 -10.74 9.03
N LYS A 127 5.34 -11.84 8.41
CA LYS A 127 4.86 -13.04 9.12
C LYS A 127 3.89 -12.73 10.27
N ASN A 128 2.96 -11.80 10.02
CA ASN A 128 1.96 -11.33 10.98
C ASN A 128 2.44 -10.48 12.15
N ALA A 129 3.70 -10.04 12.18
CA ALA A 129 4.26 -9.19 13.21
C ALA A 129 4.83 -7.88 12.64
N VAL A 130 4.83 -6.82 13.45
CA VAL A 130 5.57 -5.59 13.14
C VAL A 130 7.06 -5.88 13.34
N VAL A 131 7.86 -5.74 12.28
CA VAL A 131 9.31 -5.99 12.33
C VAL A 131 10.14 -4.71 12.34
N SER A 132 9.58 -3.59 11.89
CA SER A 132 10.23 -2.28 11.98
C SER A 132 9.22 -1.15 11.94
N THR A 133 9.48 -0.08 12.65
CA THR A 133 8.73 1.18 12.58
C THR A 133 9.68 2.30 12.17
N GLU A 134 9.26 3.14 11.25
CA GLU A 134 10.05 4.27 10.77
C GLU A 134 9.16 5.51 10.65
N THR A 135 9.67 6.65 11.08
CA THR A 135 8.96 7.94 10.97
C THR A 135 9.33 8.62 9.66
N ARG A 136 8.41 9.44 9.13
CA ARG A 136 8.69 10.26 7.95
C ARG A 136 9.92 11.15 8.18
N ILE A 137 10.01 11.78 9.35
CA ILE A 137 11.11 12.68 9.72
C ILE A 137 12.45 11.94 9.69
N SER A 138 12.54 10.77 10.32
CA SER A 138 13.78 9.97 10.32
C SER A 138 14.17 9.51 8.91
N PHE A 139 13.19 9.14 8.08
CA PHE A 139 13.42 8.71 6.71
C PHE A 139 13.89 9.85 5.80
N ASP A 140 13.26 11.02 5.91
CA ASP A 140 13.63 12.23 5.16
C ASP A 140 15.04 12.71 5.56
N ALA A 141 15.36 12.72 6.87
CA ALA A 141 16.69 13.09 7.37
C ALA A 141 17.80 12.11 6.96
N GLY A 142 17.47 10.82 6.82
CA GLY A 142 18.41 9.78 6.37
C GLY A 142 18.68 9.76 4.86
N GLY A 143 18.11 10.70 4.08
CA GLY A 143 18.39 10.87 2.65
C GLY A 143 18.10 9.63 1.80
N GLY A 144 17.21 8.74 2.26
CA GLY A 144 16.95 7.50 1.55
C GLY A 144 18.22 6.69 1.26
N ARG A 145 19.25 6.72 2.07
CA ARG A 145 20.36 5.77 1.92
C ARG A 145 20.11 4.63 2.89
N SER A 146 19.55 3.53 2.36
CA SER A 146 19.84 2.24 2.98
C SER A 146 21.34 2.10 2.85
N SER A 147 22.07 2.41 3.92
CA SER A 147 23.43 1.98 4.13
C SER A 147 23.39 0.46 4.18
N ARG A 148 23.27 -0.17 3.01
CA ARG A 148 23.78 -1.51 2.80
C ARG A 148 25.25 -1.41 3.22
N PRO A 149 25.69 -2.12 4.27
CA PRO A 149 27.09 -2.11 4.63
C PRO A 149 27.86 -2.55 3.40
N SER A 150 28.64 -1.65 2.80
CA SER A 150 29.58 -2.06 1.77
C SER A 150 30.65 -2.84 2.50
N SER A 151 30.50 -4.17 2.51
CA SER A 151 31.61 -5.08 2.79
C SER A 151 32.61 -4.97 1.62
N SER A 152 33.30 -3.84 1.52
CA SER A 152 34.53 -3.71 0.77
C SER A 152 35.60 -4.40 1.61
N GLY A 153 35.75 -5.69 1.34
CA GLY A 153 36.68 -6.58 2.00
C GLY A 153 38.13 -6.12 1.90
N LYS A 154 38.84 -6.30 3.02
CA LYS A 154 40.22 -6.74 2.99
C LYS A 154 40.22 -8.19 2.46
N GLY A 155 40.86 -8.42 1.31
CA GLY A 155 41.43 -9.74 1.02
C GLY A 155 42.56 -10.02 2.02
N SER A 156 42.98 -11.25 2.32
CA SER A 156 42.69 -12.56 1.75
C SER A 156 43.16 -13.60 2.77
N THR A 157 42.40 -14.67 3.01
CA THR A 157 42.97 -15.98 3.33
C THR A 157 42.04 -17.11 2.91
N LYS A 158 42.67 -18.19 2.46
CA LYS A 158 42.20 -19.32 1.64
C LYS A 158 41.20 -20.27 2.33
N GLY A 159 40.44 -20.98 1.47
CA GLY A 159 39.76 -22.25 1.77
C GLY A 159 38.28 -22.06 2.15
N SER A 160 37.29 -22.80 1.65
CA SER A 160 37.30 -24.13 1.02
C SER A 160 35.91 -24.38 0.39
N LYS A 161 35.86 -25.19 -0.66
CA LYS A 161 34.79 -26.14 -1.07
C LYS A 161 33.37 -25.61 -1.34
N SER A 162 33.04 -25.57 -2.63
CA SER A 162 31.71 -25.57 -3.27
C SER A 162 30.79 -26.70 -2.72
N PRO A 163 29.43 -26.71 -2.90
CA PRO A 163 28.85 -26.68 -4.25
C PRO A 163 27.41 -26.12 -4.44
N LYS A 164 27.10 -25.96 -5.74
CA LYS A 164 25.80 -26.15 -6.43
C LYS A 164 24.77 -24.99 -6.47
N ARG A 165 24.85 -24.30 -7.61
CA ARG A 165 23.76 -24.04 -8.59
C ARG A 165 22.45 -23.45 -8.04
N SER A 166 22.29 -22.15 -8.23
CA SER A 166 20.97 -21.54 -8.41
C SER A 166 20.87 -21.05 -9.85
N ARG A 167 20.15 -21.82 -10.68
CA ARG A 167 19.68 -21.35 -11.98
C ARG A 167 18.64 -20.26 -11.72
N ALA A 168 18.98 -19.02 -12.07
CA ALA A 168 17.98 -18.00 -12.33
C ALA A 168 17.32 -18.36 -13.67
N ILE A 169 16.03 -18.63 -13.64
CA ILE A 169 15.18 -18.62 -14.83
C ILE A 169 14.06 -17.61 -14.56
N GLN A 170 13.87 -16.78 -15.57
CA GLN A 170 12.99 -15.64 -15.72
C GLN A 170 11.69 -16.10 -16.41
N ILE A 171 10.68 -15.21 -16.43
CA ILE A 171 9.63 -15.03 -17.48
C ILE A 171 8.14 -15.34 -17.10
N ARG A 172 7.38 -14.23 -17.02
CA ARG A 172 6.06 -13.81 -17.59
C ARG A 172 4.85 -14.77 -17.82
N GLY A 173 3.66 -14.15 -17.69
CA GLY A 173 2.35 -14.48 -18.31
C GLY A 173 1.25 -14.47 -17.23
N ALA A 174 0.28 -13.55 -17.08
CA ALA A 174 -0.68 -12.88 -17.97
C ALA A 174 -1.68 -13.81 -18.67
N THR A 175 -2.98 -13.54 -18.39
CA THR A 175 -4.23 -13.94 -19.11
C THR A 175 -4.67 -15.41 -19.04
N ARG A 176 -5.94 -15.84 -19.15
CA ARG A 176 -7.34 -15.31 -19.14
C ARG A 176 -8.23 -16.52 -19.52
N GLU A 177 -9.44 -16.64 -18.94
CA GLU A 177 -10.59 -17.53 -19.36
C GLU A 177 -10.30 -19.06 -19.39
N GLU A 178 -11.22 -20.01 -19.18
CA GLU A 178 -12.63 -20.15 -19.59
C GLU A 178 -13.51 -20.90 -18.56
N ILE A 179 -14.81 -20.84 -18.85
CA ILE A 179 -15.99 -21.54 -18.33
C ILE A 179 -16.07 -22.98 -18.88
N THR A 180 -17.04 -23.76 -18.36
CA THR A 180 -17.54 -25.12 -18.71
C THR A 180 -16.77 -26.26 -18.01
N ASP A 181 -17.37 -27.31 -17.44
CA ASP A 181 -18.68 -27.99 -17.53
C ASP A 181 -19.05 -28.51 -16.12
N LEU A 182 -20.30 -28.52 -15.65
CA LEU A 182 -21.36 -29.53 -15.84
C LEU A 182 -20.92 -31.01 -15.87
N ASP A 183 -21.69 -31.80 -15.13
CA ASP A 183 -21.78 -33.27 -15.02
C ASP A 183 -20.67 -34.04 -14.28
N TYR A 184 -20.91 -34.31 -12.99
CA TYR A 184 -21.38 -35.63 -12.50
C TYR A 184 -21.82 -35.56 -11.03
#